data_AF-A0A418V6S8-F1
#
_entry.id   AF-A0A418V6S8-F1
#
_cell.length_a   1.000
_cell.length_b   1.000
_cell.length_c   1.000
_cell.angle_alpha   90.00
_cell.angle_beta   90.00
_cell.angle_gamma   90.00
#
_symmetry.space_group_name_H-M   'P 1'
#
loop_
_entity.id
_entity.type
_entity.pdbx_description
1 polymer ?
#
loop_
_entity_poly.entity_id
_entity_poly.type
_entity_poly.pdbx_seq_one_letter_code
_entity_poly.pdbx_strand_id
1 'polypeptide(L)'
;MTNPASPPPLPPTRLPVPQERLVYQRLPTDFYPWTEVLSDLERRLDPTFSAILDVQDQGRWARFVWVRGAARGGVGAGGRDVPLDVTMRSLPRAQVSLALVDPLVAEIVWTCRASAARPLQTPWPAAYDQLVNERFHGALISGPHCSFWDSGRVVTGALPQSGMPCVTVSNGPAQGSVNLVPFWQKLVLVTHRANPAFSEAWRQVSMQLSGKHPVLDPFANEVRVLNGQLQVDKDANPKELKPALLAAYLTTLRRLGLRLNDVPAGELRRDEHWRAAGLEEQ
;
A
#
# COMPACT_ATOMS: atom_id res chain seq x y z
N MET A 1 27.57 3.13 34.93
CA MET A 1 27.12 2.43 33.71
C MET A 1 26.29 3.40 32.89
N THR A 2 26.88 4.02 31.88
CA THR A 2 26.22 4.96 30.96
C THR A 2 25.45 4.16 29.91
N ASN A 3 24.14 4.34 29.87
CA ASN A 3 23.28 3.77 28.82
C ASN A 3 23.81 4.25 27.44
N PRO A 4 24.04 3.36 26.47
CA PRO A 4 24.35 3.79 25.11
C PRO A 4 23.13 4.55 24.56
N ALA A 5 23.34 5.82 24.20
CA ALA A 5 22.33 6.65 23.58
C ALA A 5 21.78 5.94 22.33
N SER A 6 20.46 5.84 22.22
CA SER A 6 19.82 5.33 21.00
C SER A 6 20.30 6.13 19.78
N PRO A 7 20.63 5.46 18.67
CA PRO A 7 21.07 6.16 17.47
C PRO A 7 19.98 7.17 17.02
N PRO A 8 20.38 8.34 16.51
CA PRO A 8 19.41 9.33 16.03
C PRO A 8 18.56 8.71 14.90
N PRO A 9 17.26 9.02 14.86
CA PRO A 9 16.39 8.53 13.81
C PRO A 9 16.94 8.98 12.45
N LEU A 10 17.02 8.03 11.50
CA LEU A 10 17.42 8.33 10.13
C LEU A 10 16.50 9.41 9.55
N PRO A 11 17.03 10.39 8.82
CA PRO A 11 16.19 11.39 8.17
C PRO A 11 15.23 10.69 7.19
N PRO A 12 13.99 11.18 7.08
CA PRO A 12 13.00 10.60 6.18
C PRO A 12 13.51 10.60 4.74
N THR A 13 13.26 9.51 4.01
CA THR A 13 13.62 9.42 2.60
C THR A 13 12.69 10.33 1.80
N ARG A 14 13.23 11.41 1.23
CA ARG A 14 12.50 12.24 0.26
C ARG A 14 12.31 11.43 -1.02
N LEU A 15 11.12 10.85 -1.20
CA LEU A 15 10.81 10.06 -2.40
C LEU A 15 11.01 10.90 -3.68
N PRO A 16 11.56 10.33 -4.77
CA PRO A 16 11.58 11.02 -6.05
C PRO A 16 10.15 11.36 -6.51
N VAL A 17 9.97 12.51 -7.18
CA VAL A 17 8.66 12.89 -7.76
C VAL A 17 8.65 12.47 -9.23
N PRO A 18 7.57 11.81 -9.71
CA PRO A 18 7.41 11.54 -11.13
C PRO A 18 7.52 12.83 -11.97
N GLN A 19 8.28 12.80 -13.06
CA GLN A 19 8.57 13.99 -13.87
C GLN A 19 7.75 14.06 -15.18
N GLU A 20 6.82 13.13 -15.41
CA GLU A 20 6.12 12.99 -16.69
C GLU A 20 5.16 14.16 -16.98
N ARG A 21 4.62 14.80 -15.93
CA ARG A 21 3.65 15.91 -16.04
C ARG A 21 4.00 17.08 -15.12
N LEU A 22 5.18 17.67 -15.33
CA LEU A 22 5.58 18.90 -14.64
C LEU A 22 4.75 20.10 -15.14
N VAL A 23 4.17 20.85 -14.21
CA VAL A 23 3.56 22.15 -14.48
C VAL A 23 4.65 23.22 -14.55
N TYR A 24 5.53 23.22 -13.56
CA TYR A 24 6.75 24.02 -13.55
C TYR A 24 7.83 23.29 -12.75
N GLN A 25 9.08 23.56 -13.10
CA GLN A 25 10.25 22.92 -12.50
C GLN A 25 11.22 23.97 -12.01
N ARG A 26 11.57 23.91 -10.71
CA ARG A 26 12.54 24.79 -10.06
C ARG A 26 12.26 26.28 -10.28
N LEU A 27 11.00 26.67 -10.30
CA LEU A 27 10.54 28.04 -10.44
C LEU A 27 11.00 28.88 -9.23
N PRO A 28 11.86 29.90 -9.42
CA PRO A 28 12.37 30.70 -8.32
C PRO A 28 11.32 31.71 -7.82
N THR A 29 11.05 31.73 -6.52
CA THR A 29 10.08 32.66 -5.92
C THR A 29 10.56 34.12 -5.91
N ASP A 30 11.84 34.35 -6.17
CA ASP A 30 12.39 35.69 -6.41
C ASP A 30 11.80 36.36 -7.67
N PHE A 31 11.41 35.55 -8.66
CA PHE A 31 10.87 36.04 -9.94
C PHE A 31 9.40 35.68 -10.13
N TYR A 32 8.93 34.64 -9.44
CA TYR A 32 7.52 34.24 -9.42
C TYR A 32 7.04 34.14 -7.97
N PRO A 33 6.62 35.27 -7.36
CA PRO A 33 6.34 35.35 -5.93
C PRO A 33 5.32 34.31 -5.48
N TRP A 34 5.35 33.98 -4.19
CA TRP A 34 4.43 33.03 -3.58
C TRP A 34 2.95 33.32 -3.87
N THR A 35 2.56 34.60 -3.98
CA THR A 35 1.20 35.00 -4.35
C THR A 35 0.78 34.46 -5.71
N GLU A 36 1.68 34.45 -6.68
CA GLU A 36 1.42 33.91 -8.03
C GLU A 36 1.36 32.38 -8.00
N VAL A 37 2.25 31.74 -7.24
CA VAL A 37 2.23 30.28 -7.02
C VAL A 37 0.90 29.84 -6.41
N LEU A 38 0.43 30.52 -5.36
CA LEU A 38 -0.84 30.23 -4.72
C LEU A 38 -2.02 30.48 -5.65
N SER A 39 -2.02 31.59 -6.39
CA SER A 39 -3.07 31.91 -7.35
C SER A 39 -3.16 30.89 -8.49
N ASP A 40 -2.04 30.34 -8.95
CA ASP A 40 -2.02 29.22 -9.90
C ASP A 40 -2.54 27.92 -9.26
N LEU A 41 -2.10 27.58 -8.04
CA LEU A 41 -2.59 26.40 -7.32
C LEU A 41 -4.12 26.46 -7.12
N GLU A 42 -4.65 27.58 -6.63
CA GLU A 42 -6.08 27.79 -6.39
C GLU A 42 -6.91 27.59 -7.67
N ARG A 43 -6.44 28.12 -8.81
CA ARG A 43 -7.10 27.94 -10.11
C ARG A 43 -7.16 26.50 -10.59
N ARG A 44 -6.29 25.63 -10.06
CA ARG A 44 -6.22 24.20 -10.43
C ARG A 44 -6.97 23.30 -9.45
N LEU A 45 -7.43 23.80 -8.31
CA LEU A 45 -8.11 22.99 -7.31
C LEU A 45 -9.49 22.57 -7.81
N ASP A 46 -9.52 21.43 -8.48
CA ASP A 46 -10.73 20.71 -8.83
C ASP A 46 -10.68 19.26 -8.28
N PRO A 47 -11.80 18.52 -8.26
CA PRO A 47 -11.83 17.15 -7.75
C PRO A 47 -10.93 16.14 -8.48
N THR A 48 -10.39 16.48 -9.65
CA THR A 48 -9.44 15.65 -10.42
C THR A 48 -7.98 15.99 -10.11
N PHE A 49 -7.72 17.13 -9.48
CA PHE A 49 -6.39 17.62 -9.18
C PHE A 49 -5.65 16.73 -8.18
N SER A 50 -4.59 16.06 -8.64
CA SER A 50 -3.65 15.35 -7.77
C SER A 50 -2.24 15.78 -8.14
N ALA A 51 -1.50 16.27 -7.15
CA ALA A 51 -0.24 16.96 -7.41
C ALA A 51 0.72 16.88 -6.23
N ILE A 52 2.00 17.05 -6.54
CA ILE A 52 3.08 17.16 -5.58
C ILE A 52 3.79 18.50 -5.81
N LEU A 53 3.79 19.34 -4.77
CA LEU A 53 4.54 20.59 -4.74
C LEU A 53 5.80 20.38 -3.92
N ASP A 54 6.95 20.46 -4.57
CA ASP A 54 8.26 20.45 -3.92
C ASP A 54 8.79 21.88 -3.79
N VAL A 55 9.18 22.25 -2.57
CA VAL A 55 9.74 23.55 -2.21
C VAL A 55 11.13 23.33 -1.66
N GLN A 56 12.14 24.02 -2.18
CA GLN A 56 13.52 23.85 -1.71
C GLN A 56 14.31 25.15 -1.70
N ASP A 57 15.17 25.32 -0.70
CA ASP A 57 16.09 26.44 -0.58
C ASP A 57 17.31 26.02 0.25
N GLN A 58 18.52 26.14 -0.31
CA GLN A 58 19.79 25.87 0.36
C GLN A 58 19.81 24.57 1.19
N GLY A 59 19.34 23.46 0.61
CA GLY A 59 19.33 22.15 1.26
C GLY A 59 18.14 21.91 2.22
N ARG A 60 17.38 22.96 2.56
CA ARG A 60 16.08 22.82 3.22
C ARG A 60 15.02 22.50 2.16
N TRP A 61 14.04 21.68 2.53
CA TRP A 61 12.94 21.37 1.65
C TRP A 61 11.66 21.10 2.42
N ALA A 62 10.54 21.27 1.72
CA ALA A 62 9.22 20.83 2.11
C ALA A 62 8.48 20.28 0.90
N ARG A 63 7.61 19.31 1.11
CA ARG A 63 6.76 18.73 0.08
C ARG A 63 5.30 18.76 0.50
N PHE A 64 4.43 19.22 -0.38
CA PHE A 64 3.00 19.22 -0.19
C PHE A 64 2.33 18.31 -1.20
N VAL A 65 1.27 17.64 -0.77
CA VAL A 65 0.55 16.65 -1.59
C VAL A 65 -0.94 16.98 -1.62
N TRP A 66 -1.53 16.93 -2.81
CA TRP A 66 -2.97 16.98 -3.03
C TRP A 66 -3.42 15.68 -3.69
N VAL A 67 -4.58 15.20 -3.25
CA VAL A 67 -5.25 14.03 -3.81
C VAL A 67 -6.70 14.42 -4.11
N ARG A 68 -7.09 14.37 -5.39
CA ARG A 68 -8.46 14.65 -5.84
C ARG A 68 -9.00 15.98 -5.30
N GLY A 69 -8.22 17.04 -5.42
CA GLY A 69 -8.53 18.40 -4.95
C GLY A 69 -8.30 18.62 -3.45
N ALA A 70 -8.18 17.56 -2.64
CA ALA A 70 -7.99 17.69 -1.21
C ALA A 70 -6.50 17.78 -0.84
N ALA A 71 -6.14 18.83 -0.09
CA ALA A 71 -4.80 18.94 0.49
C ALA A 71 -4.60 17.87 1.57
N ARG A 72 -3.57 17.05 1.44
CA ARG A 72 -3.17 16.08 2.46
C ARG A 72 -2.30 16.70 3.53
N GLY A 73 -1.49 17.69 3.16
CA GLY A 73 -0.60 18.44 4.05
C GLY A 73 0.79 18.60 3.46
N GLY A 74 1.71 19.11 4.27
CA GLY A 74 3.12 19.25 3.92
C GLY A 74 4.02 18.45 4.85
N VAL A 75 5.18 17.99 4.36
CA VAL A 75 6.24 17.38 5.16
C VAL A 75 7.56 18.09 4.91
N GLY A 76 8.28 18.45 5.97
CA GLY A 76 9.59 19.09 5.88
C GLY A 76 10.75 18.10 5.92
N ALA A 77 11.96 18.60 5.70
CA ALA A 77 13.20 17.81 5.78
C ALA A 77 13.39 17.01 7.09
N GLY A 78 12.83 17.48 8.20
CA GLY A 78 12.85 16.78 9.49
C GLY A 78 11.79 15.69 9.65
N GLY A 79 11.02 15.38 8.61
CA GLY A 79 9.95 14.36 8.63
C GLY A 79 8.71 14.76 9.40
N ARG A 80 8.62 16.03 9.80
CA ARG A 80 7.47 16.59 10.49
C ARG A 80 6.51 17.21 9.50
N ASP A 81 5.23 17.09 9.81
CA ASP A 81 4.20 17.78 9.07
C ASP A 81 4.39 19.30 9.23
N VAL A 82 4.29 20.04 8.13
CA VAL A 82 4.48 21.48 8.07
C VAL A 82 3.34 22.15 7.29
N PRO A 83 2.72 23.22 7.83
CA PRO A 83 1.76 24.03 7.09
C PRO A 83 2.40 24.81 5.94
N LEU A 84 1.66 25.04 4.86
CA LEU A 84 2.17 25.75 3.68
C LEU A 84 2.57 27.20 4.02
N ASP A 85 1.75 27.90 4.80
CA ASP A 85 2.03 29.26 5.23
C ASP A 85 3.31 29.39 6.07
N VAL A 86 3.56 28.42 6.96
CA VAL A 86 4.80 28.33 7.73
C VAL A 86 6.01 28.11 6.81
N THR A 87 5.87 27.24 5.81
CA THR A 87 6.93 26.99 4.82
C THR A 87 7.21 28.22 3.98
N MET A 88 6.20 28.94 3.49
CA MET A 88 6.41 30.16 2.70
C MET A 88 7.19 31.22 3.47
N ARG A 89 6.89 31.39 4.77
CA ARG A 89 7.64 32.31 5.66
C ARG A 89 9.07 31.83 5.91
N SER A 90 9.28 30.52 6.02
CA SER A 90 10.59 29.92 6.34
C SER A 90 11.52 29.79 5.12
N LEU A 91 10.94 29.68 3.93
CA LEU A 91 11.60 29.54 2.63
C LEU A 91 11.11 30.63 1.66
N PRO A 92 11.37 31.92 1.93
CA PRO A 92 10.84 33.02 1.13
C PRO A 92 11.44 33.08 -0.29
N ARG A 93 12.67 32.55 -0.46
CA ARG A 93 13.44 32.56 -1.72
C ARG A 93 13.63 31.13 -2.25
N ALA A 94 12.54 30.37 -2.31
CA ALA A 94 12.55 28.97 -2.69
C ALA A 94 12.60 28.76 -4.21
N GLN A 95 13.06 27.58 -4.60
CA GLN A 95 12.75 26.97 -5.88
C GLN A 95 11.55 26.04 -5.69
N VAL A 96 10.52 26.24 -6.49
CA VAL A 96 9.27 25.48 -6.40
C VAL A 96 9.10 24.63 -7.65
N SER A 97 8.73 23.37 -7.48
CA SER A 97 8.36 22.46 -8.56
C SER A 97 6.97 21.91 -8.28
N LEU A 98 6.11 21.89 -9.30
CA LEU A 98 4.78 21.29 -9.21
C LEU A 98 4.65 20.23 -10.29
N ALA A 99 4.36 19.00 -9.87
CA ALA A 99 4.08 17.89 -10.76
C ALA A 99 2.63 17.43 -10.58
N LEU A 100 1.91 17.27 -11.68
CA LEU A 100 0.64 16.54 -11.69
C LEU A 100 0.95 15.05 -11.68
N VAL A 101 0.24 14.30 -10.84
CA VAL A 101 0.46 12.86 -10.69
C VAL A 101 -0.86 12.11 -10.66
N ASP A 102 -0.80 10.79 -10.87
CA ASP A 102 -1.95 9.94 -10.63
C ASP A 102 -2.37 10.01 -9.14
N PRO A 103 -3.68 10.04 -8.81
CA PRO A 103 -4.15 10.09 -7.42
C PRO A 103 -3.56 9.00 -6.53
N LEU A 104 -3.36 7.79 -7.06
CA LEU A 104 -2.77 6.66 -6.33
C LEU A 104 -1.30 6.93 -6.01
N VAL A 105 -0.55 7.55 -6.92
CA VAL A 105 0.85 7.93 -6.69
C VAL A 105 0.93 9.02 -5.62
N ALA A 106 0.04 10.02 -5.65
CA ALA A 106 -0.03 11.04 -4.60
C ALA A 106 -0.32 10.41 -3.22
N GLU A 107 -1.25 9.44 -3.15
CA GLU A 107 -1.53 8.69 -1.92
C GLU A 107 -0.32 7.87 -1.44
N ILE A 108 0.38 7.17 -2.33
CA ILE A 108 1.59 6.42 -1.98
C ILE A 108 2.66 7.37 -1.42
N VAL A 109 2.91 8.50 -2.08
CA VAL A 109 3.89 9.50 -1.60
C VAL A 109 3.50 10.03 -0.22
N TRP A 110 2.22 10.36 -0.02
CA TRP A 110 1.74 10.89 1.25
C TRP A 110 1.83 9.86 2.38
N THR A 111 1.38 8.64 2.14
CA THR A 111 1.38 7.56 3.14
C THR A 111 2.79 7.12 3.50
N CYS A 112 3.71 7.07 2.54
CA CYS A 112 5.09 6.63 2.75
C CYS A 112 6.03 7.72 3.28
N ARG A 113 5.55 8.96 3.50
CA ARG A 113 6.39 10.13 3.81
C ARG A 113 7.25 9.99 5.08
N ALA A 114 6.80 9.19 6.04
CA ALA A 114 7.50 8.96 7.32
C ALA A 114 8.17 7.58 7.37
N SER A 115 8.08 6.79 6.30
CA SER A 115 8.61 5.44 6.26
C SER A 115 10.11 5.44 6.00
N ALA A 116 10.83 4.55 6.68
CA ALA A 116 12.23 4.29 6.41
C ALA A 116 12.40 3.44 5.15
N ALA A 117 13.40 3.78 4.33
CA ALA A 117 13.82 2.92 3.23
C ALA A 117 14.42 1.61 3.74
N ARG A 118 14.09 0.50 3.08
CA ARG A 118 14.56 -0.84 3.44
C ARG A 118 15.22 -1.51 2.23
N PRO A 119 16.43 -2.05 2.36
CA PRO A 119 17.07 -2.76 1.25
C PRO A 119 16.32 -4.06 0.93
N LEU A 120 16.08 -4.29 -0.35
CA LEU A 120 15.62 -5.59 -0.83
C LEU A 120 16.77 -6.60 -0.71
N GLN A 121 16.46 -7.76 -0.13
CA GLN A 121 17.45 -8.84 0.06
C GLN A 121 17.70 -9.60 -1.25
N THR A 122 16.65 -9.71 -2.08
CA THR A 122 16.72 -10.34 -3.38
C THR A 122 17.20 -9.32 -4.42
N PRO A 123 18.18 -9.65 -5.28
CA PRO A 123 18.60 -8.75 -6.35
C PRO A 123 17.54 -8.63 -7.46
N TRP A 124 17.59 -7.53 -8.21
CA TRP A 124 16.79 -7.38 -9.42
C TRP A 124 17.36 -8.25 -10.57
N PRO A 125 16.55 -8.94 -11.39
CA PRO A 125 15.09 -8.89 -11.47
C PRO A 125 14.34 -9.92 -10.60
N ALA A 126 15.02 -10.81 -9.87
CA ALA A 126 14.36 -11.85 -9.07
C ALA A 126 13.44 -11.27 -7.98
N ALA A 127 13.72 -10.07 -7.49
CA ALA A 127 12.84 -9.36 -6.56
C ALA A 127 11.48 -8.96 -7.18
N TYR A 128 11.33 -8.92 -8.51
CA TYR A 128 10.07 -8.56 -9.16
C TYR A 128 8.94 -9.50 -8.73
N ASP A 129 9.15 -10.81 -8.87
CA ASP A 129 8.14 -11.81 -8.50
C ASP A 129 7.84 -11.77 -7.01
N GLN A 130 8.84 -11.47 -6.18
CA GLN A 130 8.64 -11.24 -4.75
C GLN A 130 7.66 -10.07 -4.51
N LEU A 131 7.91 -8.91 -5.11
CA LEU A 131 7.04 -7.73 -4.96
C LEU A 131 5.62 -7.98 -5.48
N VAL A 132 5.47 -8.72 -6.58
CA VAL A 132 4.16 -9.13 -7.12
C VAL A 132 3.43 -10.04 -6.13
N ASN A 133 4.09 -11.10 -5.66
CA ASN A 133 3.49 -12.12 -4.79
C ASN A 133 3.17 -11.59 -3.39
N GLU A 134 3.99 -10.67 -2.88
CA GLU A 134 3.76 -9.97 -1.61
C GLU A 134 2.75 -8.82 -1.75
N ARG A 135 2.25 -8.57 -2.97
CA ARG A 135 1.34 -7.48 -3.31
C ARG A 135 1.86 -6.13 -2.81
N PHE A 136 3.14 -5.88 -3.07
CA PHE A 136 3.84 -4.69 -2.61
C PHE A 136 3.08 -3.40 -2.95
N HIS A 137 2.98 -2.51 -1.96
CA HIS A 137 2.40 -1.18 -2.08
C HIS A 137 3.40 -0.17 -1.50
N GLY A 138 3.87 0.75 -2.34
CA GLY A 138 4.93 1.68 -1.95
C GLY A 138 5.77 2.17 -3.12
N ALA A 139 6.97 2.66 -2.82
CA ALA A 139 7.95 3.07 -3.81
C ALA A 139 9.15 2.12 -3.81
N LEU A 140 9.62 1.76 -5.00
CA LEU A 140 10.87 1.03 -5.24
C LEU A 140 11.88 2.01 -5.83
N ILE A 141 13.04 2.15 -5.19
CA ILE A 141 14.10 3.09 -5.55
C ILE A 141 15.38 2.31 -5.86
N SER A 142 16.02 2.64 -6.97
CA SER A 142 17.31 2.07 -7.40
C SER A 142 18.13 3.14 -8.11
N GLY A 143 19.08 3.75 -7.38
CA GLY A 143 19.87 4.86 -7.90
C GLY A 143 18.98 6.03 -8.36
N PRO A 144 19.03 6.45 -9.65
CA PRO A 144 18.17 7.51 -10.17
C PRO A 144 16.74 7.03 -10.49
N HIS A 145 16.49 5.72 -10.48
CA HIS A 145 15.20 5.15 -10.86
C HIS A 145 14.28 5.04 -9.65
N CYS A 146 13.00 5.37 -9.86
CA CYS A 146 11.94 5.19 -8.90
C CYS A 146 10.70 4.67 -9.63
N SER A 147 10.07 3.64 -9.08
CA SER A 147 8.76 3.16 -9.51
C SER A 147 7.80 3.12 -8.33
N PHE A 148 6.54 3.42 -8.61
CA PHE A 148 5.45 3.39 -7.63
C PHE A 148 4.60 2.15 -7.88
N TRP A 149 4.24 1.47 -6.81
CA TRP A 149 3.60 0.17 -6.86
C TRP A 149 2.34 0.16 -6.02
N ASP A 150 1.33 -0.54 -6.53
CA ASP A 150 0.11 -0.85 -5.81
C ASP A 150 -0.27 -2.31 -6.02
N SER A 151 -0.52 -3.02 -4.92
CA SER A 151 -0.93 -4.43 -4.94
C SER A 151 -0.03 -5.33 -5.81
N GLY A 152 1.28 -5.07 -5.82
CA GLY A 152 2.25 -5.83 -6.59
C GLY A 152 2.28 -5.49 -8.08
N ARG A 153 1.64 -4.40 -8.50
CA ARG A 153 1.69 -3.88 -9.88
C ARG A 153 2.38 -2.53 -9.92
N VAL A 154 3.15 -2.29 -10.97
CA VAL A 154 3.74 -0.98 -11.25
C VAL A 154 2.62 -0.02 -11.69
N VAL A 155 2.47 1.08 -10.98
CA VAL A 155 1.56 2.19 -11.34
C VAL A 155 2.25 3.12 -12.32
N THR A 156 3.47 3.57 -11.99
CA THR A 156 4.29 4.45 -12.84
C THR A 156 5.77 4.39 -12.45
N GLY A 157 6.62 5.00 -13.26
CA GLY A 157 8.05 5.16 -13.02
C GLY A 157 8.91 4.06 -13.67
N ALA A 158 10.22 4.17 -13.47
CA ALA A 158 11.20 3.30 -14.11
C ALA A 158 11.58 2.12 -13.21
N LEU A 159 11.60 0.92 -13.80
CA LEU A 159 12.11 -0.27 -13.14
C LEU A 159 13.65 -0.28 -13.10
N PRO A 160 14.26 -0.91 -12.08
CA PRO A 160 15.71 -1.05 -11.99
C PRO A 160 16.31 -1.81 -13.18
N GLN A 161 17.59 -1.58 -13.44
CA GLN A 161 18.38 -2.45 -14.30
C GLN A 161 18.79 -3.73 -13.54
N SER A 162 19.09 -4.81 -14.28
CA SER A 162 19.53 -6.08 -13.69
C SER A 162 20.75 -5.90 -12.80
N GLY A 163 20.75 -6.50 -11.61
CA GLY A 163 21.85 -6.44 -10.64
C GLY A 163 21.93 -5.15 -9.81
N MET A 164 21.07 -4.16 -10.05
CA MET A 164 21.09 -2.92 -9.27
C MET A 164 20.56 -3.10 -7.84
N PRO A 165 21.19 -2.48 -6.83
CA PRO A 165 20.68 -2.49 -5.46
C PRO A 165 19.38 -1.70 -5.39
N CYS A 166 18.38 -2.29 -4.73
CA CYS A 166 17.05 -1.71 -4.62
C CYS A 166 16.69 -1.47 -3.16
N VAL A 167 16.00 -0.37 -2.89
CA VAL A 167 15.38 -0.10 -1.60
C VAL A 167 13.88 0.13 -1.79
N THR A 168 13.07 -0.34 -0.85
CA THR A 168 11.63 -0.11 -0.81
C THR A 168 11.28 0.88 0.30
N VAL A 169 10.25 1.69 0.04
CA VAL A 169 9.64 2.57 1.03
C VAL A 169 8.13 2.28 1.02
N SER A 170 7.60 1.81 2.15
CA SER A 170 6.18 1.47 2.28
C SER A 170 5.64 1.89 3.66
N ASN A 171 4.36 2.28 3.72
CA ASN A 171 3.68 2.61 4.96
C ASN A 171 3.16 1.34 5.65
N GLY A 172 4.07 0.58 6.24
CA GLY A 172 3.76 -0.64 6.97
C GLY A 172 5.04 -1.34 7.42
N PRO A 173 4.97 -2.30 8.37
CA PRO A 173 6.07 -3.22 8.55
C PRO A 173 6.37 -3.85 7.17
N ALA A 174 7.64 -4.07 6.84
CA ALA A 174 8.03 -4.87 5.67
C ALA A 174 7.67 -6.36 5.78
N GLN A 175 6.67 -6.67 6.61
CA GLN A 175 5.87 -7.84 6.40
C GLN A 175 4.91 -7.41 5.31
N GLY A 176 5.10 -7.95 4.10
CA GLY A 176 4.13 -7.81 3.03
C GLY A 176 2.72 -8.02 3.57
N SER A 177 1.70 -7.53 2.88
CA SER A 177 0.36 -8.05 3.13
C SER A 177 0.51 -9.57 3.03
N VAL A 178 0.53 -10.25 4.18
CA VAL A 178 0.88 -11.66 4.25
C VAL A 178 -0.10 -12.30 3.31
N ASN A 179 0.38 -12.89 2.22
CA ASN A 179 -0.53 -13.39 1.21
C ASN A 179 -1.32 -14.51 1.87
N LEU A 180 -2.55 -14.22 2.27
CA LEU A 180 -3.36 -15.16 3.03
C LEU A 180 -3.95 -16.22 2.10
N VAL A 181 -3.88 -16.06 0.78
CA VAL A 181 -4.54 -16.98 -0.17
C VAL A 181 -3.97 -18.41 -0.03
N PRO A 182 -2.64 -18.64 -0.05
CA PRO A 182 -2.08 -19.98 0.18
C PRO A 182 -2.48 -20.58 1.54
N PHE A 183 -2.53 -19.75 2.59
CA PHE A 183 -2.99 -20.19 3.91
C PHE A 183 -4.46 -20.61 3.89
N TRP A 184 -5.34 -19.78 3.35
CA TRP A 184 -6.77 -20.07 3.23
C TRP A 184 -7.04 -21.29 2.34
N GLN A 185 -6.27 -21.48 1.26
CA GLN A 185 -6.34 -22.67 0.42
C GLN A 185 -6.06 -23.95 1.21
N LYS A 186 -5.00 -23.96 2.03
CA LYS A 186 -4.67 -25.10 2.89
C LYS A 186 -5.77 -25.34 3.93
N LEU A 187 -6.24 -24.27 4.60
CA LEU A 187 -7.25 -24.38 5.64
C LEU A 187 -8.59 -24.90 5.11
N VAL A 188 -9.07 -24.36 3.98
CA VAL A 188 -10.29 -24.83 3.31
C VAL A 188 -10.14 -26.29 2.88
N LEU A 189 -9.00 -26.67 2.31
CA LEU A 189 -8.76 -28.05 1.88
C LEU A 189 -8.78 -29.04 3.06
N VAL A 190 -8.11 -28.71 4.16
CA VAL A 190 -8.08 -29.55 5.37
C VAL A 190 -9.49 -29.67 5.98
N THR A 191 -10.24 -28.56 6.02
CA THR A 191 -11.62 -28.55 6.53
C THR A 191 -12.53 -29.40 5.65
N HIS A 192 -12.43 -29.27 4.32
CA HIS A 192 -13.21 -30.06 3.38
C HIS A 192 -12.90 -31.57 3.46
N ARG A 193 -11.64 -31.95 3.65
CA ARG A 193 -11.27 -33.36 3.86
C ARG A 193 -11.92 -33.95 5.11
N ALA A 194 -12.03 -33.16 6.19
CA ALA A 194 -12.71 -33.57 7.41
C ALA A 194 -14.24 -33.55 7.27
N ASN A 195 -14.77 -32.65 6.44
CA ASN A 195 -16.20 -32.51 6.19
C ASN A 195 -16.49 -32.22 4.71
N PRO A 196 -16.80 -33.25 3.89
CA PRO A 196 -17.01 -33.10 2.46
C PRO A 196 -18.16 -32.15 2.08
N ALA A 197 -19.14 -31.94 2.97
CA ALA A 197 -20.25 -31.00 2.75
C ALA A 197 -19.80 -29.52 2.76
N PHE A 198 -18.55 -29.24 3.14
CA PHE A 198 -18.00 -27.89 3.24
C PHE A 198 -18.14 -27.08 1.95
N SER A 199 -17.83 -27.65 0.79
CA SER A 199 -17.87 -26.90 -0.49
C SER A 199 -19.29 -26.43 -0.83
N GLU A 200 -20.29 -27.28 -0.58
CA GLU A 200 -21.69 -26.94 -0.83
C GLU A 200 -22.19 -25.88 0.16
N ALA A 201 -21.87 -26.05 1.45
CA ALA A 201 -22.22 -25.07 2.47
C ALA A 201 -21.56 -23.71 2.20
N TRP A 202 -20.30 -23.70 1.75
CA TRP A 202 -19.59 -22.49 1.35
C TRP A 202 -20.32 -21.76 0.22
N ARG A 203 -20.72 -22.47 -0.84
CA ARG A 203 -21.48 -21.88 -1.96
C ARG A 203 -22.75 -21.19 -1.48
N GLN A 204 -23.49 -21.84 -0.57
CA GLN A 204 -24.72 -21.27 -0.01
C GLN A 204 -24.46 -20.05 0.88
N VAL A 205 -23.37 -20.05 1.63
CA VAL A 205 -22.95 -18.93 2.48
C VAL A 205 -22.44 -17.76 1.64
N SER A 206 -21.66 -18.00 0.59
CA SER A 206 -21.20 -16.98 -0.36
C SER A 206 -22.37 -16.20 -0.96
N MET A 207 -23.44 -16.89 -1.38
CA MET A 207 -24.66 -16.25 -1.87
C MET A 207 -25.33 -15.34 -0.84
N GLN A 208 -25.30 -15.71 0.45
CA GLN A 208 -25.89 -14.91 1.53
C GLN A 208 -25.02 -13.69 1.86
N LEU A 209 -23.71 -13.83 1.76
CA LEU A 209 -22.74 -12.80 2.13
C LEU A 209 -22.40 -11.84 0.99
N SER A 210 -22.75 -12.15 -0.27
CA SER A 210 -22.39 -11.35 -1.45
C SER A 210 -22.85 -9.89 -1.37
N GLY A 211 -24.01 -9.63 -0.78
CA GLY A 211 -24.51 -8.27 -0.57
C GLY A 211 -23.62 -7.41 0.35
N LYS A 212 -22.85 -8.03 1.24
CA LYS A 212 -21.88 -7.35 2.12
C LYS A 212 -20.44 -7.48 1.63
N HIS A 213 -20.14 -8.55 0.92
CA HIS A 213 -18.81 -8.89 0.41
C HIS A 213 -18.93 -9.22 -1.08
N PRO A 214 -18.86 -8.22 -1.99
CA PRO A 214 -19.04 -8.42 -3.42
C PRO A 214 -18.09 -9.47 -4.04
N VAL A 215 -16.87 -9.59 -3.52
CA VAL A 215 -15.89 -10.63 -3.94
C VAL A 215 -16.39 -12.07 -3.75
N LEU A 216 -17.44 -12.30 -2.96
CA LEU A 216 -18.07 -13.62 -2.78
C LEU A 216 -19.26 -13.85 -3.72
N ASP A 217 -19.55 -12.91 -4.63
CA ASP A 217 -20.63 -13.05 -5.60
C ASP A 217 -20.38 -14.31 -6.47
N PRO A 218 -21.30 -15.29 -6.47
CA PRO A 218 -21.17 -16.50 -7.28
C PRO A 218 -21.10 -16.25 -8.78
N PHE A 219 -21.56 -15.09 -9.26
CA PHE A 219 -21.54 -14.74 -10.68
C PHE A 219 -20.22 -14.06 -11.08
N ALA A 220 -19.62 -13.27 -10.17
CA ALA A 220 -18.32 -12.63 -10.40
C ALA A 220 -17.16 -13.63 -10.44
N ASN A 221 -17.30 -14.78 -9.76
CA ASN A 221 -16.30 -15.86 -9.69
C ASN A 221 -14.93 -15.44 -9.11
N GLU A 222 -14.86 -14.30 -8.43
CA GLU A 222 -13.62 -13.82 -7.81
C GLU A 222 -13.13 -14.74 -6.68
N VAL A 223 -14.04 -15.32 -5.91
CA VAL A 223 -13.73 -16.28 -4.85
C VAL A 223 -14.68 -17.47 -4.93
N ARG A 224 -14.16 -18.67 -5.17
CA ARG A 224 -14.96 -19.90 -5.23
C ARG A 224 -14.26 -21.08 -4.58
N VAL A 225 -15.05 -22.00 -4.03
CA VAL A 225 -14.55 -23.28 -3.49
C VAL A 225 -15.18 -24.41 -4.27
N LEU A 226 -14.34 -25.23 -4.90
CA LEU A 226 -14.75 -26.41 -5.66
C LEU A 226 -13.96 -27.61 -5.17
N ASN A 227 -14.64 -28.65 -4.68
CA ASN A 227 -14.01 -29.87 -4.15
C ASN A 227 -12.92 -29.57 -3.10
N GLY A 228 -13.19 -28.60 -2.20
CA GLY A 228 -12.25 -28.16 -1.16
C GLY A 228 -11.07 -27.33 -1.66
N GLN A 229 -11.02 -26.98 -2.95
CA GLN A 229 -10.01 -26.07 -3.49
C GLN A 229 -10.57 -24.65 -3.54
N LEU A 230 -9.98 -23.76 -2.74
CA LEU A 230 -10.23 -22.33 -2.83
C LEU A 230 -9.50 -21.73 -4.04
N GLN A 231 -10.26 -21.14 -4.94
CA GLN A 231 -9.74 -20.36 -6.06
C GLN A 231 -10.08 -18.89 -5.82
N VAL A 232 -9.07 -18.04 -5.96
CA VAL A 232 -9.16 -16.59 -5.83
C VAL A 232 -8.63 -15.98 -7.11
N ASP A 233 -9.41 -15.09 -7.71
CA ASP A 233 -8.99 -14.33 -8.88
C ASP A 233 -7.79 -13.45 -8.54
N LYS A 234 -6.86 -13.31 -9.49
CA LYS A 234 -5.64 -12.51 -9.32
C LYS A 234 -5.95 -11.02 -9.17
N ASP A 235 -7.08 -10.57 -9.72
CA ASP A 235 -7.56 -9.19 -9.70
C ASP A 235 -8.47 -8.89 -8.48
N ALA A 236 -8.82 -9.90 -7.67
CA ALA A 236 -9.68 -9.72 -6.51
C ALA A 236 -9.07 -8.73 -5.49
N ASN A 237 -9.87 -7.75 -5.05
CA ASN A 237 -9.42 -6.68 -4.16
C ASN A 237 -8.91 -7.24 -2.82
N PRO A 238 -7.61 -7.06 -2.48
CA PRO A 238 -7.02 -7.62 -1.26
C PRO A 238 -7.67 -7.10 0.03
N LYS A 239 -8.15 -5.85 0.03
CA LYS A 239 -8.78 -5.21 1.20
C LYS A 239 -10.13 -5.85 1.53
N GLU A 240 -10.83 -6.34 0.51
CA GLU A 240 -12.12 -7.02 0.66
C GLU A 240 -11.95 -8.52 0.93
N LEU A 241 -10.87 -9.11 0.42
CA LEU A 241 -10.63 -10.55 0.48
C LEU A 241 -10.54 -11.09 1.92
N LYS A 242 -9.74 -10.44 2.78
CA LYS A 242 -9.57 -10.91 4.17
C LYS A 242 -10.89 -10.98 4.94
N PRO A 243 -11.67 -9.88 5.08
CA PRO A 243 -12.91 -9.92 5.84
C PRO A 243 -13.95 -10.86 5.18
N ALA A 244 -13.96 -10.95 3.85
CA ALA A 244 -14.84 -11.85 3.12
C ALA A 244 -14.54 -13.33 3.39
N LEU A 245 -13.27 -13.75 3.27
CA LEU A 245 -12.85 -15.14 3.50
C LEU A 245 -13.07 -15.56 4.95
N LEU A 246 -12.76 -14.70 5.92
CA LEU A 246 -13.00 -14.97 7.33
C LEU A 246 -14.49 -15.15 7.61
N ALA A 247 -15.32 -14.21 7.13
CA ALA A 247 -16.77 -14.26 7.34
C ALA A 247 -17.39 -15.50 6.67
N ALA A 248 -17.00 -15.82 5.43
CA ALA A 248 -17.47 -17.00 4.71
C ALA A 248 -17.07 -18.28 5.44
N TYR A 249 -15.81 -18.40 5.88
CA TYR A 249 -15.30 -19.57 6.57
C TYR A 249 -16.02 -19.83 7.89
N LEU A 250 -16.08 -18.84 8.79
CA LEU A 250 -16.75 -18.98 10.09
C LEU A 250 -18.25 -19.24 9.95
N THR A 251 -18.90 -18.61 8.97
CA THR A 251 -20.34 -18.83 8.73
C THR A 251 -20.59 -20.21 8.14
N THR A 252 -19.68 -20.72 7.30
CA THR A 252 -19.75 -22.09 6.78
C THR A 252 -19.56 -23.12 7.91
N LEU A 253 -18.59 -22.92 8.80
CA LEU A 253 -18.41 -23.78 9.98
C LEU A 253 -19.68 -23.80 10.85
N ARG A 254 -20.21 -22.62 11.19
CA ARG A 254 -21.45 -22.50 11.99
C ARG A 254 -22.64 -23.21 11.33
N ARG A 255 -22.80 -23.07 10.00
CA ARG A 255 -23.86 -23.75 9.24
C ARG A 255 -23.75 -25.27 9.29
N LEU A 256 -22.52 -25.79 9.36
CA LEU A 256 -22.24 -27.22 9.48
C LEU A 256 -22.23 -27.72 10.94
N GLY A 257 -22.51 -26.83 11.91
CA GLY A 257 -22.43 -27.18 13.33
C GLY A 257 -21.00 -27.41 13.84
N LEU A 258 -19.98 -26.96 13.11
CA LEU A 258 -18.58 -27.10 13.46
C LEU A 258 -18.07 -25.88 14.23
N ARG A 259 -17.19 -26.09 15.20
CA ARG A 259 -16.41 -25.02 15.82
C ARG A 259 -15.03 -24.95 15.19
N LEU A 260 -14.42 -23.76 15.20
CA LEU A 260 -13.06 -23.58 14.70
C LEU A 260 -12.05 -24.50 15.41
N ASN A 261 -12.28 -24.75 16.71
CA ASN A 261 -11.46 -25.65 17.54
C ASN A 261 -11.58 -27.13 17.15
N ASP A 262 -12.63 -27.52 16.43
CA ASP A 262 -12.86 -28.90 15.99
C ASP A 262 -12.24 -29.18 14.61
N VAL A 263 -11.86 -28.13 13.87
CA VAL A 263 -11.17 -28.28 12.57
C VAL A 263 -9.77 -28.86 12.80
N PRO A 264 -9.33 -29.90 12.05
CA PRO A 264 -8.01 -30.51 12.20
C PRO A 264 -6.90 -29.64 11.59
N ALA A 265 -6.79 -28.39 12.06
CA ALA A 265 -5.88 -27.39 11.53
C ALA A 265 -4.40 -27.64 11.93
N GLY A 266 -4.12 -28.50 12.91
CA GLY A 266 -2.77 -28.97 13.24
C GLY A 266 -1.73 -27.86 13.30
N GLU A 267 -0.69 -27.97 12.45
CA GLU A 267 0.40 -26.99 12.33
C GLU A 267 -0.06 -25.62 11.84
N LEU A 268 -1.17 -25.51 11.09
CA LEU A 268 -1.70 -24.23 10.60
C LEU A 268 -2.12 -23.30 11.76
N ARG A 269 -2.50 -23.83 12.93
CA ARG A 269 -2.84 -23.00 14.10
C ARG A 269 -1.64 -22.27 14.70
N ARG A 270 -0.43 -22.80 14.50
CA ARG A 270 0.82 -22.22 15.02
C ARG A 270 1.48 -21.27 14.02
N ASP A 271 0.92 -21.18 12.81
CA ASP A 271 1.41 -20.31 11.75
C ASP A 271 1.03 -18.85 12.04
N GLU A 272 1.93 -17.90 11.78
CA GLU A 272 1.66 -16.46 11.89
C GLU A 272 0.47 -16.01 11.02
N HIS A 273 0.22 -16.73 9.93
CA HIS A 273 -0.92 -16.50 9.03
C HIS A 273 -2.27 -16.74 9.73
N TRP A 274 -2.33 -17.59 10.76
CA TRP A 274 -3.55 -17.84 11.54
C TRP A 274 -4.04 -16.56 12.24
N ARG A 275 -3.11 -15.87 12.92
CA ARG A 275 -3.38 -14.57 13.55
C ARG A 275 -3.66 -13.51 12.49
N ALA A 276 -2.86 -13.46 11.42
CA ALA A 276 -3.05 -12.49 10.33
C ALA A 276 -4.41 -12.65 9.63
N ALA A 277 -4.95 -13.87 9.56
CA ALA A 277 -6.29 -14.17 9.06
C ALA A 277 -7.42 -13.76 10.00
N GLY A 278 -7.13 -13.44 11.27
CA GLY A 278 -8.11 -13.04 12.28
C GLY A 278 -8.80 -14.21 12.97
N LEU A 279 -8.19 -15.40 12.95
CA LEU A 279 -8.77 -16.63 13.50
C LEU A 279 -8.48 -16.85 15.00
N GLU A 280 -7.60 -16.07 15.63
CA GLU A 280 -7.35 -16.16 17.08
C GLU A 280 -8.46 -15.51 17.93
N GLU A 281 -9.20 -14.56 17.36
CA GLU A 281 -10.18 -13.74 18.06
C GLU A 281 -11.61 -14.33 18.01
N GLN A 282 -11.76 -15.59 17.59
CA GLN A 282 -13.04 -16.21 17.21
C GLN A 282 -13.42 -17.43 18.08
#